data_AF-A0A956BIB9-F1
#
_entry.id   AF-A0A956BIB9-F1
#
_cell.length_a   1.000
_cell.length_b   1.000
_cell.length_c   1.000
_cell.angle_alpha   90.00
_cell.angle_beta   90.00
_cell.angle_gamma   90.00
#
_symmetry.space_group_name_H-M   'P 1'
#
loop_
_entity.id
_entity.type
_entity.pdbx_description
1 polymer ?
#
loop_
_entity_poly.entity_id
_entity_poly.type
_entity_poly.pdbx_seq_one_letter_code
_entity_poly.pdbx_strand_id
1 'polypeptide(L)'
;GLTNESRAGYSSCAETTNGNVIAVVSDNWPYQVDALAQTAVTYNNMTGVIVDADIELNDERFSFGVVSQSGQPFIDIQNTIAHESGHFIGLDHTSVFEATMYASAPAGQTSKRDLHQDDVDALCEAYPGNEELVCEDATAGFYSAPSIGPGDKCETGCGCSSASTRHDGALLWVLGVAWIGWFRRRRA
;
A
#
# COMPACT_ATOMS: atom_id res chain seq x y z
N GLY A 1 12.23 2.85 -15.91
CA GLY A 1 13.05 1.71 -16.36
C GLY A 1 12.16 0.52 -16.66
N LEU A 2 12.71 -0.67 -16.85
CA LEU A 2 11.97 -1.93 -16.90
C LEU A 2 12.27 -2.75 -15.64
N THR A 3 11.43 -3.75 -15.34
CA THR A 3 11.66 -4.64 -14.20
C THR A 3 11.00 -6.00 -14.43
N ASN A 4 11.45 -7.02 -13.69
CA ASN A 4 10.72 -8.28 -13.47
C ASN A 4 10.12 -8.38 -12.06
N GLU A 5 10.15 -7.31 -11.27
CA GLU A 5 9.41 -7.20 -10.02
C GLU A 5 7.95 -6.87 -10.35
N SER A 6 7.04 -7.63 -9.75
CA SER A 6 5.60 -7.48 -9.95
C SER A 6 4.83 -7.41 -8.65
N ARG A 7 5.52 -7.49 -7.50
CA ARG A 7 4.93 -7.40 -6.17
C ARG A 7 4.85 -5.94 -5.76
N ALA A 8 3.64 -5.45 -5.52
CA ALA A 8 3.41 -4.17 -4.87
C ALA A 8 3.53 -4.30 -3.34
N GLY A 9 4.03 -3.24 -2.71
CA GLY A 9 4.13 -3.01 -1.29
C GLY A 9 5.55 -2.74 -0.82
N TYR A 10 5.67 -2.37 0.45
CA TYR A 10 6.96 -2.11 1.06
C TYR A 10 7.69 -3.38 1.49
N SER A 11 8.96 -3.51 1.08
CA SER A 11 9.85 -4.57 1.52
C SER A 11 10.48 -4.26 2.88
N SER A 12 9.73 -4.52 3.96
CA SER A 12 10.20 -4.29 5.35
C SER A 12 11.42 -5.14 5.75
N CYS A 13 11.68 -6.22 5.02
CA CYS A 13 12.80 -7.13 5.29
C CYS A 13 14.04 -6.81 4.43
N ALA A 14 13.91 -5.95 3.43
CA ALA A 14 14.98 -5.57 2.52
C ALA A 14 14.81 -4.11 2.07
N GLU A 15 14.70 -3.21 3.05
CA GLU A 15 14.37 -1.79 2.83
C GLU A 15 15.31 -1.11 1.83
N THR A 16 16.61 -1.45 1.86
CA THR A 16 17.63 -0.88 0.96
C THR A 16 17.47 -1.30 -0.50
N THR A 17 16.71 -2.36 -0.76
CA THR A 17 16.39 -2.84 -2.10
C THR A 17 14.94 -2.57 -2.47
N ASN A 18 14.17 -1.90 -1.60
CA ASN A 18 12.79 -1.52 -1.90
C ASN A 18 12.74 -0.65 -3.17
N GLY A 19 11.74 -0.86 -4.01
CA GLY A 19 11.58 -0.11 -5.24
C GLY A 19 10.11 0.08 -5.56
N ASN A 20 9.78 1.27 -6.03
CA ASN A 20 8.44 1.60 -6.51
C ASN A 20 8.21 0.95 -7.88
N VAL A 21 7.16 0.16 -8.02
CA VAL A 21 6.77 -0.53 -9.25
C VAL A 21 5.51 0.06 -9.86
N ILE A 22 5.48 0.06 -11.20
CA ILE A 22 4.24 0.23 -11.97
C ILE A 22 3.97 -1.11 -12.62
N ALA A 23 3.02 -1.87 -12.09
CA ALA A 23 2.68 -3.21 -12.52
C ALA A 23 1.38 -3.23 -13.32
N VAL A 24 1.31 -4.12 -14.32
CA VAL A 24 0.09 -4.41 -15.05
C VAL A 24 -0.46 -5.73 -14.53
N VAL A 25 -1.66 -5.71 -13.97
CA VAL A 25 -2.31 -6.87 -13.37
C VAL A 25 -3.38 -7.38 -14.32
N SER A 26 -3.07 -8.47 -15.01
CA SER A 26 -3.95 -9.07 -16.04
C SER A 26 -4.81 -10.24 -15.52
N ASP A 27 -4.59 -10.70 -14.29
CA ASP A 27 -5.42 -11.70 -13.62
C ASP A 27 -5.54 -11.44 -12.11
N ASN A 28 -6.61 -11.94 -11.48
CA ASN A 28 -6.82 -11.94 -10.04
C ASN A 28 -6.72 -10.54 -9.38
N TRP A 29 -7.35 -9.52 -9.98
CA TRP A 29 -7.34 -8.16 -9.43
C TRP A 29 -7.86 -8.16 -7.97
N PRO A 30 -7.05 -7.72 -6.99
CA PRO A 30 -7.38 -7.89 -5.57
C PRO A 30 -8.22 -6.73 -5.00
N TYR A 31 -8.43 -5.67 -5.76
CA TYR A 31 -9.09 -4.44 -5.32
C TYR A 31 -10.55 -4.35 -5.82
N GLN A 32 -11.15 -3.16 -5.72
CA GLN A 32 -12.51 -2.94 -6.22
C GLN A 32 -12.59 -3.21 -7.72
N VAL A 33 -13.67 -3.88 -8.15
CA VAL A 33 -13.82 -4.39 -9.52
C VAL A 33 -13.92 -3.30 -10.58
N ASP A 34 -14.33 -2.10 -10.17
CA ASP A 34 -14.49 -0.90 -11.00
C ASP A 34 -13.29 0.05 -10.92
N ALA A 35 -12.28 -0.26 -10.10
CA ALA A 35 -11.05 0.51 -10.04
C ALA A 35 -10.21 0.29 -11.31
N LEU A 36 -9.87 1.39 -11.98
CA LEU A 36 -9.00 1.37 -13.15
C LEU A 36 -7.56 1.00 -12.74
N ALA A 37 -7.12 1.51 -11.61
CA ALA A 37 -5.82 1.27 -11.05
C ALA A 37 -5.89 1.40 -9.51
N GLN A 38 -4.81 1.03 -8.85
CA GLN A 38 -4.64 1.22 -7.43
C GLN A 38 -3.22 1.70 -7.16
N THR A 39 -3.10 2.77 -6.38
CA THR A 39 -1.82 3.16 -5.79
C THR A 39 -1.75 2.66 -4.34
N ALA A 40 -0.75 1.84 -4.03
CA ALA A 40 -0.49 1.35 -2.68
C ALA A 40 0.61 2.20 -2.04
N VAL A 41 0.26 3.02 -1.06
CA VAL A 41 1.22 3.89 -0.35
C VAL A 41 1.55 3.30 1.02
N THR A 42 2.84 3.13 1.30
CA THR A 42 3.34 2.83 2.64
C THR A 42 4.00 4.07 3.23
N TYR A 43 3.61 4.42 4.46
CA TYR A 43 4.12 5.61 5.13
C TYR A 43 4.31 5.38 6.63
N ASN A 44 5.15 6.20 7.24
CA ASN A 44 5.31 6.25 8.68
C ASN A 44 4.13 7.01 9.31
N ASN A 45 3.30 6.34 10.09
CA ASN A 45 2.08 6.93 10.66
C ASN A 45 2.32 8.04 11.71
N MET A 46 3.54 8.17 12.25
CA MET A 46 3.89 9.22 13.20
C MET A 46 4.39 10.48 12.50
N THR A 47 5.11 10.33 11.38
CA THR A 47 5.75 11.45 10.68
C THR A 47 5.05 11.85 9.39
N GLY A 48 4.18 11.00 8.84
CA GLY A 48 3.55 11.18 7.53
C GLY A 48 4.49 10.93 6.34
N VAL A 49 5.74 10.51 6.59
CA VAL A 49 6.72 10.28 5.51
C VAL A 49 6.35 9.02 4.74
N ILE A 50 6.12 9.17 3.43
CA ILE A 50 5.97 8.06 2.48
C ILE A 50 7.33 7.37 2.33
N VAL A 51 7.36 6.05 2.50
CA VAL A 51 8.56 5.22 2.35
C VAL A 51 8.51 4.35 1.09
N ASP A 52 7.33 4.22 0.48
CA ASP A 52 7.08 3.38 -0.67
C ASP A 52 5.72 3.73 -1.29
N ALA A 53 5.64 3.67 -2.62
CA ALA A 53 4.41 3.85 -3.36
C ALA A 53 4.47 3.03 -4.66
N ASP A 54 3.49 2.15 -4.86
CA ASP A 54 3.39 1.32 -6.07
C ASP A 54 2.09 1.58 -6.80
N ILE A 55 2.11 1.44 -8.12
CA ILE A 55 0.92 1.62 -8.97
C ILE A 55 0.63 0.29 -9.66
N GLU A 56 -0.61 -0.19 -9.53
CA GLU A 56 -1.11 -1.39 -10.21
C GLU A 56 -2.21 -1.00 -11.18
N LEU A 57 -2.09 -1.40 -12.46
CA LEU A 57 -3.09 -1.15 -13.52
C LEU A 57 -3.96 -2.39 -13.72
N ASN A 58 -5.29 -2.22 -13.71
CA ASN A 58 -6.26 -3.31 -13.83
C ASN A 58 -6.53 -3.71 -15.29
N ASP A 59 -5.59 -4.44 -15.90
CA ASP A 59 -5.73 -4.96 -17.27
C ASP A 59 -6.62 -6.21 -17.35
N GLU A 60 -6.97 -6.81 -16.22
CA GLU A 60 -7.96 -7.90 -16.15
C GLU A 60 -9.36 -7.42 -16.60
N ARG A 61 -9.73 -6.18 -16.26
CA ARG A 61 -11.07 -5.62 -16.51
C ARG A 61 -11.09 -4.53 -17.57
N PHE A 62 -10.00 -3.80 -17.74
CA PHE A 62 -9.96 -2.61 -18.58
C PHE A 62 -8.85 -2.71 -19.62
N SER A 63 -9.16 -2.28 -20.83
CA SER A 63 -8.13 -2.15 -21.87
C SER A 63 -7.58 -0.73 -21.87
N PHE A 64 -6.27 -0.62 -21.61
CA PHE A 64 -5.55 0.64 -21.62
C PHE A 64 -5.02 1.00 -23.00
N GLY A 65 -4.99 2.29 -23.29
CA GLY A 65 -4.36 2.83 -24.49
C GLY A 65 -4.05 4.31 -24.35
N VAL A 66 -3.34 4.87 -25.31
CA VAL A 66 -3.23 6.33 -25.45
C VAL A 66 -4.38 6.79 -26.33
N VAL A 67 -5.35 7.47 -25.73
CA VAL A 67 -6.53 8.02 -26.41
C VAL A 67 -6.08 9.18 -27.30
N SER A 68 -5.93 8.86 -28.56
CA SER A 68 -5.59 9.71 -29.71
C SER A 68 -5.61 8.85 -30.98
N GLN A 69 -5.45 7.53 -30.82
CA GLN A 69 -5.68 6.51 -31.84
C GLN A 69 -7.14 6.05 -31.83
N SER A 70 -7.79 6.16 -32.99
CA SER A 70 -9.24 6.08 -33.21
C SER A 70 -9.95 4.83 -32.70
N GLY A 71 -11.12 5.03 -32.09
CA GLY A 71 -12.31 4.19 -32.30
C GLY A 71 -12.63 3.09 -31.27
N GLN A 72 -11.81 2.89 -30.24
CA GLN A 72 -12.07 1.90 -29.19
C GLN A 72 -12.30 2.60 -27.84
N PRO A 73 -13.18 2.05 -26.96
CA PRO A 73 -13.45 2.61 -25.64
C PRO A 73 -12.31 2.27 -24.67
N PHE A 74 -11.09 2.71 -24.98
CA PHE A 74 -9.94 2.52 -24.11
C PHE A 74 -10.01 3.45 -22.90
N ILE A 75 -9.49 2.94 -21.79
CA ILE A 75 -9.08 3.78 -20.68
C ILE A 75 -7.77 4.46 -21.07
N ASP A 76 -7.71 5.78 -20.91
CA ASP A 76 -6.50 6.51 -21.26
C ASP A 76 -5.41 6.31 -20.21
N ILE A 77 -4.31 5.64 -20.59
CA ILE A 77 -3.24 5.31 -19.66
C ILE A 77 -2.53 6.55 -19.11
N GLN A 78 -2.42 7.63 -19.88
CA GLN A 78 -1.78 8.86 -19.39
C GLN A 78 -2.67 9.56 -18.36
N ASN A 79 -3.98 9.61 -18.60
CA ASN A 79 -4.98 10.12 -17.67
C ASN A 79 -4.98 9.31 -16.35
N THR A 80 -4.98 7.98 -16.43
CA THR A 80 -4.93 7.11 -15.24
C THR A 80 -3.60 7.27 -14.50
N ILE A 81 -2.46 7.19 -15.18
CA ILE A 81 -1.15 7.35 -14.52
C ILE A 81 -1.00 8.73 -13.88
N ALA A 82 -1.52 9.80 -14.49
CA ALA A 82 -1.50 11.13 -13.86
C ALA A 82 -2.28 11.17 -12.53
N HIS A 83 -3.45 10.52 -12.48
CA HIS A 83 -4.24 10.37 -11.26
C HIS A 83 -3.51 9.55 -10.19
N GLU A 84 -3.03 8.36 -10.57
CA GLU A 84 -2.29 7.48 -9.65
C GLU A 84 -0.97 8.13 -9.17
N SER A 85 -0.33 8.96 -10.00
CA SER A 85 0.87 9.72 -9.60
C SER A 85 0.56 10.75 -8.51
N GLY A 86 -0.67 11.27 -8.44
CA GLY A 86 -1.09 12.11 -7.32
C GLY A 86 -1.22 11.32 -6.02
N HIS A 87 -1.82 10.13 -6.06
CA HIS A 87 -1.80 9.22 -4.90
C HIS A 87 -0.39 8.78 -4.52
N PHE A 88 0.49 8.57 -5.49
CA PHE A 88 1.88 8.16 -5.29
C PHE A 88 2.65 9.16 -4.42
N ILE A 89 2.34 10.45 -4.59
CA ILE A 89 2.88 11.55 -3.78
C ILE A 89 1.94 11.96 -2.63
N GLY A 90 0.98 11.11 -2.26
CA GLY A 90 0.16 11.28 -1.06
C GLY A 90 -1.05 12.21 -1.19
N LEU A 91 -1.45 12.62 -2.39
CA LEU A 91 -2.72 13.34 -2.58
C LEU A 91 -3.90 12.34 -2.50
N ASP A 92 -4.98 12.75 -1.85
CA ASP A 92 -6.25 12.00 -1.86
C ASP A 92 -7.18 12.55 -2.95
N HIS A 93 -8.30 11.87 -3.16
CA HIS A 93 -9.34 12.33 -4.05
C HIS A 93 -9.89 13.71 -3.66
N THR A 94 -10.23 14.49 -4.68
CA THR A 94 -10.92 15.77 -4.54
C THR A 94 -12.38 15.68 -5.02
N SER A 95 -13.20 16.62 -4.55
CA SER A 95 -14.57 16.83 -5.02
C SER A 95 -14.66 17.74 -6.25
N VAL A 96 -13.55 18.34 -6.67
CA VAL A 96 -13.47 19.19 -7.86
C VAL A 96 -13.50 18.32 -9.12
N PHE A 97 -14.63 18.31 -9.81
CA PHE A 97 -14.89 17.40 -10.95
C PHE A 97 -13.84 17.46 -12.06
N GLU A 98 -13.29 18.65 -12.33
CA GLU A 98 -12.33 18.87 -13.42
C GLU A 98 -10.89 18.52 -13.03
N ALA A 99 -10.64 18.21 -11.75
CA ALA A 99 -9.29 17.95 -11.25
C ALA A 99 -8.75 16.58 -11.64
N THR A 100 -7.44 16.47 -11.74
CA THR A 100 -6.74 15.20 -11.95
C THR A 100 -7.07 14.24 -10.82
N MET A 101 -7.16 14.70 -9.58
CA MET A 101 -7.51 13.87 -8.41
C MET A 101 -9.01 13.57 -8.23
N TYR A 102 -9.89 13.93 -9.15
CA TYR A 102 -11.30 13.50 -9.06
C TYR A 102 -11.43 11.98 -9.24
N ALA A 103 -12.18 11.28 -8.38
CA ALA A 103 -12.13 9.82 -8.26
C ALA A 103 -12.56 9.00 -9.49
N SER A 104 -13.33 9.57 -10.42
CA SER A 104 -13.86 8.82 -11.56
C SER A 104 -13.25 9.28 -12.88
N ALA A 105 -13.00 8.33 -13.78
CA ALA A 105 -12.62 8.61 -15.16
C ALA A 105 -13.38 7.71 -16.15
N PRO A 106 -14.32 8.25 -16.96
CA PRO A 106 -14.97 7.45 -18.00
C PRO A 106 -14.01 7.12 -19.14
N ALA A 107 -14.29 6.03 -19.86
CA ALA A 107 -13.52 5.64 -21.04
C ALA A 107 -13.41 6.78 -22.06
N GLY A 108 -12.22 6.96 -22.62
CA GLY A 108 -11.92 8.07 -23.54
C GLY A 108 -11.64 9.42 -22.87
N GLN A 109 -11.78 9.57 -21.55
CA GLN A 109 -11.40 10.82 -20.89
C GLN A 109 -9.89 11.03 -20.96
N THR A 110 -9.48 12.22 -21.38
CA THR A 110 -8.07 12.66 -21.42
C THR A 110 -7.81 13.90 -20.57
N SER A 111 -8.83 14.47 -19.93
CA SER A 111 -8.74 15.78 -19.27
C SER A 111 -7.81 15.76 -18.04
N LYS A 112 -7.58 14.60 -17.41
CA LYS A 112 -6.71 14.48 -16.23
C LYS A 112 -5.22 14.39 -16.58
N ARG A 113 -4.87 14.40 -17.87
CA ARG A 113 -3.47 14.51 -18.33
C ARG A 113 -2.87 15.86 -17.96
N ASP A 114 -3.71 16.89 -17.90
CA ASP A 114 -3.34 18.24 -17.51
C ASP A 114 -3.77 18.48 -16.07
N LEU A 115 -2.89 19.06 -15.25
CA LEU A 115 -3.19 19.34 -13.84
C LEU A 115 -4.18 20.50 -13.72
N HIS A 116 -5.18 20.33 -12.86
CA HIS A 116 -6.07 21.42 -12.45
C HIS A 116 -5.42 22.23 -11.33
N GLN A 117 -5.87 23.48 -11.13
CA GLN A 117 -5.32 24.34 -10.08
C GLN A 117 -5.44 23.73 -8.68
N ASP A 118 -6.53 22.98 -8.42
CA ASP A 118 -6.73 22.22 -7.17
C ASP A 118 -5.61 21.20 -6.92
N ASP A 119 -5.15 20.49 -7.96
CA ASP A 119 -4.05 19.53 -7.85
C ASP A 119 -2.71 20.24 -7.58
N VAL A 120 -2.49 21.40 -8.23
CA VAL A 120 -1.30 22.23 -8.04
C VAL A 120 -1.26 22.83 -6.63
N ASP A 121 -2.38 23.37 -6.16
CA ASP A 121 -2.49 23.97 -4.82
C ASP A 121 -2.25 22.92 -3.74
N ALA A 122 -2.85 21.72 -3.88
CA ALA A 122 -2.64 20.61 -2.97
C ALA A 122 -1.17 20.15 -2.95
N LEU A 123 -0.52 20.05 -4.11
CA LEU A 123 0.90 19.73 -4.22
C LEU A 123 1.77 20.79 -3.52
N CYS A 124 1.52 22.07 -3.77
CA CYS A 124 2.28 23.17 -3.18
C CYS A 124 2.06 23.30 -1.67
N GLU A 125 0.88 22.94 -1.16
CA GLU A 125 0.60 22.90 0.27
C GLU A 125 1.33 21.73 0.96
N ALA A 126 1.28 20.53 0.36
CA ALA A 126 1.92 19.33 0.90
C ALA A 126 3.45 19.40 0.82
N TYR A 127 3.98 19.99 -0.26
CA TYR A 127 5.40 20.08 -0.56
C TYR A 127 5.78 21.55 -0.83
N PRO A 128 5.88 22.39 0.22
CA PRO A 128 6.25 23.79 0.07
C PRO A 128 7.70 23.86 -0.44
N GLY A 129 7.86 24.14 -1.74
CA GLY A 129 9.14 24.16 -2.42
C GLY A 129 10.13 25.12 -1.75
N ASN A 130 11.11 24.55 -1.05
CA ASN A 130 12.21 25.30 -0.42
C ASN A 130 13.56 25.02 -1.08
N GLU A 131 13.61 24.08 -2.03
CA GLU A 131 14.79 23.67 -2.78
C GLU A 131 14.39 23.42 -4.24
N GLU A 132 15.24 23.80 -5.20
CA GLU A 132 15.05 23.47 -6.61
C GLU A 132 15.38 21.98 -6.80
N LEU A 133 14.36 21.14 -6.84
CA LEU A 133 14.52 19.71 -7.11
C LEU A 133 14.79 19.52 -8.61
N VAL A 134 16.06 19.34 -8.97
CA VAL A 134 16.43 18.89 -10.31
C VAL A 134 16.31 17.37 -10.35
N CYS A 135 15.49 16.84 -11.27
CA CYS A 135 15.49 15.42 -11.59
C CYS A 135 16.79 15.07 -12.35
N GLU A 136 17.92 15.01 -11.63
CA GLU A 136 19.18 14.57 -12.20
C GLU A 136 19.24 13.04 -12.28
N ASP A 137 19.81 12.52 -13.37
CA ASP A 137 20.22 11.12 -13.52
C ASP A 137 19.13 10.05 -13.34
N ALA A 138 17.91 10.29 -13.81
CA ALA A 138 16.95 9.20 -14.04
C ALA A 138 17.42 8.31 -15.23
N THR A 139 18.48 7.53 -15.05
CA THR A 139 18.88 6.54 -16.05
C THR A 139 17.80 5.46 -16.16
N ALA A 140 17.20 5.35 -17.35
CA ALA A 140 16.30 4.25 -17.66
C ALA A 140 17.10 2.93 -17.67
N GLY A 141 17.02 2.18 -16.57
CA GLY A 141 17.65 0.88 -16.40
C GLY A 141 16.66 -0.27 -16.23
N PHE A 142 17.19 -1.48 -16.01
CA PHE A 142 16.41 -2.62 -15.55
C PHE A 142 16.61 -2.80 -14.05
N TYR A 143 15.51 -2.75 -13.27
CA TYR A 143 15.51 -3.09 -11.86
C TYR A 143 15.18 -4.58 -11.71
N SER A 144 16.13 -5.35 -11.17
CA SER A 144 15.93 -6.78 -10.94
C SER A 144 15.21 -7.01 -9.61
N ALA A 145 14.12 -7.77 -9.66
CA ALA A 145 13.38 -8.20 -8.48
C ALA A 145 14.31 -8.83 -7.43
N PRO A 146 14.36 -8.30 -6.19
CA PRO A 146 15.13 -8.90 -5.12
C PRO A 146 14.53 -10.24 -4.70
N SER A 147 15.38 -11.13 -4.18
CA SER A 147 14.97 -12.46 -3.72
C SER A 147 14.01 -12.42 -2.52
N ILE A 148 14.03 -11.33 -1.75
CA ILE A 148 13.11 -11.03 -0.65
C ILE A 148 12.43 -9.71 -1.01
N GLY A 149 11.11 -9.70 -0.99
CA GLY A 149 10.32 -8.54 -1.37
C GLY A 149 9.06 -8.39 -0.52
N PRO A 150 8.10 -7.61 -1.03
CA PRO A 150 6.86 -7.32 -0.31
C PRO A 150 6.09 -8.60 0.05
N GLY A 151 5.63 -8.69 1.29
CA GLY A 151 4.90 -9.85 1.83
C GLY A 151 5.76 -11.05 2.27
N ASP A 152 7.07 -11.05 1.99
CA ASP A 152 7.96 -12.11 2.45
C ASP A 152 8.24 -11.98 3.96
N LYS A 153 8.42 -13.14 4.63
CA LYS A 153 8.82 -13.15 6.04
C LYS A 153 10.31 -12.87 6.14
N CYS A 154 10.68 -11.95 7.03
CA CYS A 154 12.08 -11.71 7.32
C CYS A 154 12.68 -12.99 7.89
N GLU A 155 13.63 -13.60 7.18
CA GLU A 155 14.39 -14.68 7.77
C GLU A 155 15.20 -14.10 8.94
N THR A 156 14.76 -14.38 10.16
CA THR A 156 15.66 -14.33 11.31
C THR A 156 16.70 -15.41 11.04
N GLY A 157 17.86 -15.05 10.47
CA GLY A 157 18.91 -16.01 10.16
C GLY A 157 19.14 -16.98 11.32
N CYS A 158 19.45 -18.25 11.03
CA CYS A 158 19.67 -19.35 11.97
C CYS A 158 20.09 -18.91 13.39
N GLY A 159 19.10 -18.59 14.21
CA GLY A 159 19.29 -18.18 15.60
C GLY A 159 19.20 -19.43 16.47
N CYS A 160 20.31 -19.82 17.09
CA CYS A 160 20.30 -20.86 18.12
C CYS A 160 19.40 -20.42 19.28
N SER A 161 18.16 -20.90 19.30
CA SER A 161 17.31 -20.79 20.48
C SER A 161 17.82 -21.80 21.50
N SER A 162 18.37 -21.29 22.61
CA SER A 162 18.68 -22.14 23.75
C SER A 162 17.36 -22.57 24.37
N ALA A 163 17.03 -23.86 24.31
CA ALA A 163 15.88 -24.41 25.03
C ALA A 163 16.11 -24.19 26.53
N SER A 164 15.41 -23.24 27.15
CA SER A 164 15.38 -23.17 28.61
C SER A 164 14.61 -24.39 29.11
N THR A 165 15.28 -25.34 29.73
CA THR A 165 14.63 -26.36 30.54
C THR A 165 13.91 -25.66 31.68
N ARG A 166 12.58 -25.57 31.61
CA ARG A 166 11.76 -25.24 32.77
C ARG A 166 11.96 -26.35 33.80
N HIS A 167 12.59 -26.01 34.91
CA HIS A 167 12.52 -26.82 36.12
C HIS A 167 11.08 -26.71 36.66
N ASP A 168 10.32 -27.81 36.59
CA ASP A 168 9.03 -27.96 37.27
C ASP A 168 9.25 -27.94 38.79
N GLY A 169 9.17 -26.74 39.37
CA GLY A 169 9.17 -26.50 40.80
C GLY A 169 7.75 -26.45 41.36
N ALA A 170 7.36 -27.51 42.05
CA ALA A 170 6.43 -27.53 43.19
C ALA A 170 5.01 -26.92 43.02
N LEU A 171 4.03 -27.78 42.70
CA LEU A 171 2.62 -27.55 43.01
C LEU A 171 2.36 -27.86 44.50
N LEU A 172 2.31 -26.82 45.34
CA LEU A 172 1.76 -26.91 46.69
C LEU A 172 0.23 -26.83 46.63
N TRP A 173 -0.44 -27.96 46.85
CA TRP A 173 -1.88 -28.05 47.05
C TRP A 173 -2.29 -27.41 48.39
N VAL A 174 -3.04 -26.31 48.34
CA VAL A 174 -3.80 -25.84 49.51
C VAL A 174 -5.18 -26.49 49.47
N LEU A 175 -5.39 -27.49 50.33
CA LEU A 175 -6.69 -28.13 50.53
C LEU A 175 -7.61 -27.18 51.31
N GLY A 176 -8.61 -26.61 50.63
CA GLY A 176 -9.74 -25.94 51.26
C GLY A 176 -10.71 -26.97 51.83
N VAL A 177 -10.81 -27.05 53.16
CA VAL A 177 -11.82 -27.88 53.84
C VAL A 177 -13.15 -27.14 53.83
N ALA A 178 -14.07 -27.57 52.96
CA ALA A 178 -15.49 -27.28 53.08
C ALA A 178 -16.12 -28.32 54.03
N TRP A 179 -16.76 -27.88 55.11
CA TRP A 179 -17.67 -28.72 55.89
C TRP A 179 -19.07 -28.12 55.90
N ILE A 180 -20.01 -28.96 55.51
CA ILE A 180 -21.40 -28.68 55.19
C ILE A 180 -22.25 -28.81 56.46
N GLY A 181 -23.25 -27.92 56.60
CA GLY A 181 -24.61 -28.39 56.91
C GLY A 181 -25.10 -28.36 58.37
N TRP A 182 -25.88 -27.30 58.65
CA TRP A 182 -27.28 -27.37 59.11
C TRP A 182 -27.61 -28.05 60.45
N PHE A 183 -28.01 -27.25 61.45
CA PHE A 183 -29.24 -27.55 62.21
C PHE A 183 -29.96 -26.27 62.66
N ARG A 184 -31.24 -26.22 62.31
CA ARG A 184 -32.25 -25.21 62.69
C ARG A 184 -32.50 -25.23 64.20
N ARG A 185 -32.79 -24.07 64.80
CA ARG A 185 -34.13 -23.71 65.35
C ARG A 185 -34.10 -22.37 66.10
N ARG A 186 -34.96 -21.44 65.65
CA ARG A 186 -35.50 -20.35 66.47
C ARG A 186 -36.58 -20.90 67.39
N ARG A 187 -36.60 -20.50 68.67
CA ARG A 187 -37.82 -20.31 69.49
C ARG A 187 -37.55 -19.30 70.62
N ALA A 188 -38.57 -18.44 70.81
CA ALA A 188 -38.80 -17.42 71.84
C ALA A 188 -37.88 -16.20 71.81
#